data_AF-A0A7K5R1R5-F1
#
_entry.id   AF-A0A7K5R1R5-F1
#
_cell.length_a   1.000
_cell.length_b   1.000
_cell.length_c   1.000
_cell.angle_alpha   90.00
_cell.angle_beta   90.00
_cell.angle_gamma   90.00
#
_symmetry.space_group_name_H-M   'P 1'
#
loop_
_entity.id
_entity.type
_entity.pdbx_description
1 polymer ?
#
loop_
_entity_poly.entity_id
_entity_poly.type
_entity_poly.pdbx_seq_one_letter_code
_entity_poly.pdbx_strand_id
1 'polypeptide(L)'
;MSALSALPFLKPVHLRPPRSSPGGQRRHTLPASEFRCLSPQDAASVFEIEREAFISVSGDCPLHLDEIRHFLNLCPELSLGWFEEGRLVAFIIGSLWDQERLSQ
;
A
#
# COMPACT_ATOMS: atom_id res chain seq x y z
N MET A 1 6.24 28.28 -62.59
CA MET A 1 6.22 27.91 -61.16
C MET A 1 4.93 27.15 -60.88
N SER A 2 5.04 25.89 -60.49
CA SER A 2 4.05 25.13 -59.69
C SER A 2 4.50 23.67 -59.67
N ALA A 3 5.22 23.29 -58.61
CA ALA A 3 5.64 21.91 -58.40
C ALA A 3 4.54 21.18 -57.62
N LEU A 4 3.95 20.18 -58.26
CA LEU A 4 3.15 19.13 -57.62
C LEU A 4 4.07 18.35 -56.67
N SER A 5 3.78 18.35 -55.37
CA SER A 5 4.42 17.45 -54.41
C SER A 5 3.44 16.35 -54.02
N ALA A 6 3.76 15.12 -54.41
CA ALA A 6 3.07 13.91 -53.96
C ALA A 6 3.60 13.53 -52.58
N LEU A 7 2.70 13.40 -51.59
CA LEU A 7 3.04 12.91 -50.25
C LEU A 7 3.14 11.38 -50.26
N PRO A 8 4.20 10.76 -49.71
CA PRO A 8 4.30 9.32 -49.66
C PRO A 8 3.41 8.76 -48.53
N PHE A 9 2.60 7.77 -48.90
CA PHE A 9 1.77 6.96 -48.01
C PHE A 9 2.68 6.07 -47.14
N LEU A 10 2.82 6.40 -45.85
CA LEU A 10 3.59 5.61 -44.89
C LEU A 10 2.76 4.41 -44.39
N LYS A 11 3.25 3.20 -44.63
CA LYS A 11 2.66 1.93 -44.15
C LYS A 11 2.76 1.82 -42.62
N PRO A 12 1.78 1.21 -41.93
CA PRO A 12 1.85 1.01 -40.49
C PRO A 12 2.89 -0.06 -40.15
N VAL A 13 3.86 0.32 -39.30
CA VAL A 13 4.83 -0.60 -38.70
C VAL A 13 4.08 -1.56 -37.78
N HIS A 14 4.22 -2.86 -38.04
CA HIS A 14 3.67 -3.95 -37.24
C HIS A 14 4.16 -3.82 -35.79
N LEU A 15 3.28 -3.45 -34.86
CA LEU A 15 3.56 -3.43 -33.42
C LEU A 15 3.65 -4.88 -32.92
N ARG A 16 4.87 -5.39 -32.80
CA ARG A 16 5.14 -6.65 -32.10
C ARG A 16 4.86 -6.44 -30.60
N PRO A 17 4.03 -7.27 -29.94
CA PRO A 17 3.83 -7.13 -28.50
C PRO A 17 5.15 -7.39 -27.78
N PRO A 18 5.48 -6.62 -26.72
CA PRO A 18 6.73 -6.82 -25.99
C PRO A 18 6.70 -8.20 -25.34
N ARG A 19 7.75 -8.98 -25.60
CA ARG A 19 8.02 -10.25 -24.92
C ARG A 19 8.05 -10.00 -23.42
N SER A 20 7.09 -10.55 -22.68
CA SER A 20 7.12 -10.59 -21.22
C SER A 20 8.25 -11.52 -20.78
N SER A 21 9.40 -10.96 -20.42
CA SER A 21 10.49 -11.70 -19.79
C SER A 21 10.04 -12.23 -18.41
N PRO A 22 10.26 -13.50 -18.08
CA PRO A 22 10.00 -14.00 -16.73
C PRO A 22 11.03 -13.32 -15.80
N GLY A 23 10.57 -12.35 -15.01
CA GLY A 23 11.44 -11.54 -14.14
C GLY A 23 11.73 -10.11 -14.62
N GLY A 24 11.08 -9.64 -15.69
CA GLY A 24 11.13 -8.22 -16.06
C GLY A 24 10.37 -7.37 -15.05
N GLN A 25 11.05 -6.84 -14.04
CA GLN A 25 10.47 -5.91 -13.07
C GLN A 25 9.96 -4.67 -13.80
N ARG A 26 8.63 -4.50 -13.81
CA ARG A 26 7.99 -3.31 -14.39
C ARG A 26 8.41 -2.09 -13.57
N ARG A 27 8.51 -0.93 -14.25
CA ARG A 27 8.69 0.35 -13.55
C ARG A 27 7.51 0.52 -12.59
N HIS A 28 7.81 0.65 -11.32
CA HIS A 28 6.79 0.79 -10.28
C HIS A 28 6.28 2.23 -10.27
N THR A 29 4.98 2.41 -10.52
CA THR A 29 4.24 3.62 -10.16
C THR A 29 3.54 3.36 -8.83
N LEU A 30 3.29 4.38 -8.03
CA LEU A 30 2.48 4.21 -6.82
C LEU A 30 1.06 3.77 -7.22
N PRO A 31 0.52 2.70 -6.61
CA PRO A 31 -0.88 2.33 -6.81
C PRO A 31 -1.79 3.49 -6.38
N ALA A 32 -2.85 3.74 -7.15
CA ALA A 32 -3.84 4.76 -6.76
C ALA A 32 -4.57 4.36 -5.46
N SER A 33 -4.89 3.07 -5.32
CA SER A 33 -5.47 2.48 -4.12
C SER A 33 -4.93 1.06 -3.95
N GLU A 34 -4.53 0.70 -2.74
CA GLU A 34 -3.92 -0.59 -2.40
C GLU A 34 -4.40 -1.06 -1.02
N PHE A 35 -4.71 -2.35 -0.91
CA PHE A 35 -4.95 -3.02 0.36
C PHE A 35 -3.84 -4.04 0.58
N ARG A 36 -3.11 -3.94 1.69
CA ARG A 36 -2.02 -4.86 2.04
C ARG A 36 -1.90 -5.04 3.54
N CYS A 37 -1.27 -6.14 3.97
CA CYS A 37 -0.86 -6.29 5.36
C CYS A 37 0.12 -5.17 5.73
N LEU A 38 0.01 -4.71 6.97
CA LEU A 38 0.93 -3.71 7.49
C LEU A 38 2.26 -4.37 7.88
N SER A 39 3.30 -3.56 7.81
CA SER A 39 4.66 -3.91 8.21
C SER A 39 5.10 -3.04 9.39
N PRO A 40 6.11 -3.45 10.17
CA PRO A 40 6.61 -2.62 11.28
C PRO A 40 7.03 -1.20 10.85
N GLN A 41 7.35 -0.99 9.56
CA GLN A 41 7.67 0.31 8.99
C GLN A 41 6.44 1.24 8.93
N ASP A 42 5.23 0.68 8.81
CA ASP A 42 3.98 1.44 8.75
C ASP A 42 3.51 1.90 10.15
N ALA A 43 4.14 1.43 11.24
CA ALA A 43 3.73 1.70 12.62
C ALA A 43 3.67 3.20 12.97
N ALA A 44 4.60 4.00 12.43
CA ALA A 44 4.56 5.45 12.65
C ALA A 44 3.35 6.10 11.99
N SER A 45 2.97 5.65 10.78
CA SER A 45 1.79 6.16 10.09
C SER A 45 0.49 5.75 10.79
N VAL A 46 0.42 4.53 11.32
CA VAL A 46 -0.69 4.07 12.17
C VAL A 46 -0.81 4.98 13.39
N PHE A 47 0.29 5.21 14.11
CA PHE A 47 0.29 6.00 15.33
C PHE A 47 -0.11 7.47 15.07
N GLU A 48 0.32 8.08 13.97
CA GLU A 48 -0.13 9.43 13.62
C GLU A 48 -1.64 9.51 13.38
N ILE A 49 -2.23 8.47 12.78
CA ILE A 49 -3.70 8.37 12.66
C ILE A 49 -4.34 8.21 14.05
N GLU A 50 -3.79 7.38 14.94
CA GLU A 50 -4.35 7.23 16.29
C GLU A 50 -4.25 8.49 17.14
N ARG A 51 -3.17 9.26 16.98
CA ARG A 51 -3.01 10.55 17.65
C ARG A 51 -4.13 11.53 17.30
N GLU A 52 -4.54 11.56 16.03
CA GLU A 52 -5.64 12.41 15.59
C GLU A 52 -6.99 11.80 15.97
N ALA A 53 -7.21 10.52 15.68
CA ALA A 53 -8.52 9.88 15.84
C ALA A 53 -8.92 9.61 17.32
N PHE A 54 -7.95 9.28 18.19
CA PHE A 54 -8.23 8.86 19.57
C PHE A 54 -7.63 9.80 20.61
N ILE A 55 -6.33 10.11 20.53
CA ILE A 55 -5.66 10.91 21.57
C ILE A 55 -6.22 12.33 21.60
N SER A 56 -6.46 12.93 20.43
CA SER A 56 -7.01 14.29 20.37
C SER A 56 -8.41 14.41 21.01
N VAL A 57 -9.16 13.31 21.04
CA VAL A 57 -10.55 13.25 21.53
C VAL A 57 -10.62 12.84 23.00
N SER A 58 -9.86 11.81 23.40
CA SER A 58 -9.97 11.16 24.70
C SER A 58 -8.74 11.28 25.59
N GLY A 59 -7.62 11.75 25.04
CA GLY A 59 -6.32 11.82 25.72
C GLY A 59 -5.53 10.51 25.71
N ASP A 60 -6.09 9.43 25.16
CA ASP A 60 -5.46 8.11 25.07
C ASP A 60 -5.77 7.43 23.72
N CYS A 61 -5.06 6.37 23.38
CA CYS A 61 -5.26 5.58 22.16
C CYS A 61 -5.25 4.08 22.42
N PRO A 62 -5.91 3.27 21.57
CA PRO A 62 -5.96 1.82 21.74
C PRO A 62 -4.57 1.15 21.74
N LEU A 63 -3.62 1.63 20.93
CA LEU A 63 -2.30 1.02 20.81
C LEU A 63 -1.20 2.09 20.72
N HIS A 64 -0.28 2.11 21.68
CA HIS A 64 0.89 2.96 21.59
C HIS A 64 1.87 2.46 20.52
N LEU A 65 2.79 3.34 20.09
CA LEU A 65 3.74 3.04 19.02
C LEU A 65 4.51 1.71 19.21
N ASP A 66 4.90 1.38 20.43
CA ASP A 66 5.63 0.13 20.71
C ASP A 66 4.71 -1.10 20.66
N GLU A 67 3.44 -0.96 21.05
CA GLU A 67 2.43 -2.01 20.96
C GLU A 67 2.02 -2.26 19.51
N ILE A 68 1.87 -1.21 18.70
CA ILE A 68 1.68 -1.30 17.25
C ILE A 68 2.82 -2.09 16.62
N ARG A 69 4.07 -1.70 16.90
CA ARG A 69 5.26 -2.43 16.38
C ARG A 69 5.26 -3.88 16.83
N HIS A 70 4.86 -4.15 18.07
CA HIS A 70 4.81 -5.51 18.60
C HIS A 70 3.87 -6.41 17.79
N PHE A 71 2.63 -5.98 17.57
CA PHE A 71 1.65 -6.75 16.77
C PHE A 71 2.08 -6.91 15.31
N LEU A 72 2.63 -5.85 14.69
CA LEU A 72 3.10 -5.92 13.30
C LEU A 72 4.37 -6.80 13.12
N ASN A 73 5.10 -7.08 14.20
CA ASN A 73 6.21 -8.05 14.16
C ASN A 73 5.74 -9.48 14.43
N LEU A 74 4.76 -9.68 15.30
CA LEU A 74 4.29 -11.02 15.70
C LEU A 74 3.31 -11.63 14.69
N CYS A 75 2.33 -10.86 14.25
CA CYS A 75 1.23 -11.34 13.41
C CYS A 75 0.80 -10.28 12.38
N PRO A 76 1.71 -9.87 11.46
CA PRO A 76 1.38 -8.90 10.40
C PRO A 76 0.21 -9.37 9.51
N GLU A 77 0.00 -10.67 9.37
CA GLU A 77 -1.10 -11.27 8.62
C GLU A 77 -2.49 -10.97 9.21
N LEU A 78 -2.56 -10.59 10.48
CA LEU A 78 -3.80 -10.16 11.17
C LEU A 78 -4.00 -8.65 11.12
N SER A 79 -3.20 -7.95 10.32
CA SER A 79 -3.34 -6.52 10.06
C SER A 79 -3.75 -6.26 8.62
N LEU A 80 -4.45 -5.15 8.40
CA LEU A 80 -4.82 -4.68 7.06
C LEU A 80 -4.73 -3.17 7.01
N GLY A 81 -4.00 -2.64 6.01
CA GLY A 81 -3.93 -1.23 5.70
C GLY A 81 -4.54 -0.93 4.35
N TRP A 82 -5.29 0.18 4.27
CA TRP A 82 -5.71 0.80 3.02
C TRP A 82 -4.79 1.99 2.72
N PHE A 83 -4.14 1.94 1.58
CA PHE A 83 -3.23 2.95 1.08
C PHE A 83 -3.83 3.66 -0.14
N GLU A 84 -3.82 4.99 -0.13
CA GLU A 84 -4.11 5.82 -1.30
C GLU A 84 -2.83 6.53 -1.72
N GLU A 85 -2.44 6.35 -2.99
CA GLU A 85 -1.21 6.93 -3.56
C GLU A 85 0.05 6.68 -2.68
N GLY A 86 0.13 5.49 -2.06
CA GLY A 86 1.23 5.10 -1.18
C GLY A 86 1.16 5.63 0.26
N ARG A 87 0.08 6.31 0.65
CA ARG A 87 -0.14 6.81 2.02
C ARG A 87 -1.20 5.98 2.74
N LEU A 88 -0.92 5.57 3.97
CA LEU A 88 -1.90 4.89 4.81
C LEU A 88 -3.04 5.85 5.18
N VAL A 89 -4.28 5.49 4.86
CA VAL A 89 -5.48 6.30 5.15
C VAL A 89 -6.42 5.63 6.14
N ALA A 90 -6.40 4.30 6.21
CA ALA A 90 -7.18 3.53 7.17
C ALA A 90 -6.45 2.23 7.50
N PHE A 91 -6.66 1.70 8.70
CA PHE A 91 -6.03 0.46 9.12
C PHE A 91 -6.90 -0.35 10.09
N ILE A 92 -6.55 -1.63 10.21
CA ILE A 92 -7.00 -2.55 11.25
C ILE A 92 -5.76 -3.27 11.78
N ILE A 93 -5.59 -3.31 13.11
CA ILE A 93 -4.61 -4.15 13.80
C ILE A 93 -5.38 -5.17 14.63
N GLY A 94 -5.06 -6.44 14.46
CA GLY A 94 -5.62 -7.55 15.21
C GLY A 94 -4.55 -8.49 15.72
N SER A 95 -4.95 -9.35 16.65
CA SER A 95 -4.18 -10.50 17.13
C SER A 95 -5.11 -11.65 17.49
N LEU A 96 -4.57 -12.84 17.67
CA LEU A 96 -5.34 -13.97 18.20
C LEU A 96 -5.55 -13.77 19.70
N TRP A 97 -6.78 -14.04 20.15
CA TRP A 97 -7.14 -14.00 21.55
C TRP A 97 -7.49 -15.40 22.04
N ASP A 98 -6.73 -15.90 23.01
CA ASP A 98 -7.02 -17.15 23.72
C ASP A 98 -7.41 -16.81 25.16
N GLN A 99 -8.71 -16.73 25.40
CA GLN A 99 -9.27 -16.32 26.68
C GLN A 99 -8.89 -17.29 27.81
N GLU A 100 -8.81 -18.59 27.53
CA GLU A 100 -8.56 -19.62 28.55
C GLU A 100 -7.14 -19.52 29.11
N ARG A 101 -6.18 -19.12 28.28
CA ARG A 101 -4.78 -18.92 28.68
C ARG A 101 -4.53 -17.65 29.50
N LEU A 102 -5.43 -16.68 29.43
CA LEU A 102 -5.28 -15.37 30.09
C LEU A 102 -6.02 -15.31 31.44
N SER A 103 -6.95 -16.23 31.69
CA SER A 103 -7.67 -16.36 32.96
C SER A 103 -6.98 -17.29 33.98
N GLN A 104 -5.76 -17.76 33.71
CA GLN A 104 -4.93 -18.61 34.60
C GLN A 104 -3.91 -17.76 35.35
#